data_AF-A0A9E5UXG0-F1
#
_entry.id   AF-A0A9E5UXG0-F1
#
_cell.length_a   1.000
_cell.length_b   1.000
_cell.length_c   1.000
_cell.angle_alpha   90.00
_cell.angle_beta   90.00
_cell.angle_gamma   90.00
#
_symmetry.space_group_name_H-M   'P 1'
#
loop_
_entity.id
_entity.type
_entity.pdbx_description
1 polymer ?
#
loop_
_entity_poly.entity_id
_entity_poly.type
_entity_poly.pdbx_seq_one_letter_code
_entity_poly.pdbx_strand_id
1 'polypeptide(L)'
;MKTQKEAVYNTVKSVCAEHGKKFEDFTKHDLSKDMKEQCVEILVAGFENGEIELKSDQENLKSYAGGLLSNWLRKDKRLNGNTKYEPANPGSRTGQSDDAVKNMRILLGTLPEGSEEYNQVEAAIESRVAEIKAERAKASAKPIDPSFIPAELQHLITK
;
A
#
# COMPACT_ATOMS: atom_id res chain seq x y z
N MET A 1 5.52 25.81 -3.22
CA MET A 1 5.68 24.38 -2.90
C MET A 1 4.45 23.63 -3.38
N LYS A 2 4.60 22.60 -4.21
CA LYS A 2 3.46 21.82 -4.72
C LYS A 2 3.15 20.69 -3.74
N THR A 3 1.87 20.37 -3.56
CA THR A 3 1.50 19.15 -2.82
C THR A 3 1.99 17.93 -3.60
N GLN A 4 2.34 16.85 -2.89
CA GLN A 4 2.79 15.61 -3.54
C GLN A 4 1.78 15.07 -4.57
N LYS A 5 0.47 15.25 -4.33
CA LYS A 5 -0.60 14.88 -5.26
C LYS A 5 -0.49 15.67 -6.57
N GLU A 6 -0.40 16.99 -6.47
CA GLU A 6 -0.29 17.87 -7.64
C GLU A 6 1.04 17.69 -8.36
N ALA A 7 2.13 17.41 -7.63
CA ALA A 7 3.41 17.09 -8.24
C ALA A 7 3.30 15.84 -9.13
N VAL A 8 2.76 14.74 -8.61
CA VAL A 8 2.58 13.49 -9.38
C VAL A 8 1.68 13.70 -10.60
N TYR A 9 0.55 14.39 -10.44
CA TYR A 9 -0.35 14.66 -11.56
C TYR A 9 0.35 15.44 -12.68
N ASN A 10 1.06 16.51 -12.34
CA ASN A 10 1.77 17.32 -13.32
C ASN A 10 2.92 16.55 -13.99
N THR A 11 3.70 15.78 -13.22
CA THR A 11 4.77 14.94 -13.77
C THR A 11 4.23 13.93 -14.76
N VAL A 12 3.16 13.20 -14.41
CA VAL A 12 2.56 12.21 -15.31
C VAL A 12 2.01 12.89 -16.57
N LYS A 13 1.36 14.05 -16.43
CA LYS A 13 0.87 14.83 -17.57
C LYS A 13 2.00 15.26 -18.51
N SER A 14 3.11 15.77 -17.98
CA SER A 14 4.27 16.18 -18.77
C SER A 14 4.90 15.00 -19.52
N VAL A 15 5.18 13.89 -18.81
CA VAL A 15 5.79 12.69 -19.41
C VAL A 15 4.89 12.08 -20.49
N CYS A 16 3.58 12.06 -20.27
CA CYS A 16 2.63 11.58 -21.29
C CYS A 16 2.62 12.48 -22.53
N ALA A 17 2.68 13.81 -22.35
CA ALA A 17 2.72 14.76 -23.45
C ALA A 17 4.01 14.62 -24.28
N GLU A 18 5.16 14.41 -23.63
CA GLU A 18 6.44 14.14 -24.31
C GLU A 18 6.40 12.86 -25.15
N HIS A 19 5.65 11.85 -24.70
CA HIS A 19 5.46 10.59 -25.42
C HIS A 19 4.30 10.63 -26.43
N GLY A 20 3.75 11.82 -26.72
CA GLY A 20 2.67 12.01 -27.69
C GLY A 20 1.33 11.40 -27.28
N LYS A 21 1.14 11.06 -26.00
CA LYS A 21 -0.11 10.52 -25.49
C LYS A 21 -1.06 11.64 -25.09
N LYS A 22 -2.28 11.62 -25.64
CA LYS A 22 -3.37 12.50 -25.20
C LYS A 22 -3.82 12.09 -23.81
N PHE A 23 -3.98 13.07 -22.93
CA PHE A 23 -4.33 12.84 -21.53
C PHE A 23 -5.84 12.66 -21.30
N GLU A 24 -6.67 12.94 -22.30
CA GLU A 24 -8.15 12.96 -22.21
C GLU A 24 -8.74 11.61 -21.79
N ASP A 25 -8.09 10.50 -22.14
CA ASP A 25 -8.48 9.12 -21.77
C ASP A 25 -7.40 8.39 -20.94
N PHE A 26 -6.56 9.13 -20.22
CA PHE A 26 -5.44 8.52 -19.49
C PHE A 26 -5.92 7.54 -18.40
N THR A 27 -5.35 6.35 -18.44
CA THR A 27 -5.45 5.33 -17.40
C THR A 27 -4.07 4.99 -16.86
N LYS A 28 -4.01 4.46 -15.63
CA LYS A 28 -2.77 3.94 -15.01
C LYS A 28 -2.02 2.91 -15.88
N HIS A 29 -2.68 2.29 -16.86
CA HIS A 29 -2.11 1.30 -17.77
C HIS A 29 -1.36 1.94 -18.95
N ASP A 30 -1.57 3.24 -19.20
CA ASP A 30 -0.93 3.97 -20.29
C ASP A 30 0.53 4.33 -19.99
N LEU A 31 0.97 4.24 -18.73
CA LEU A 31 2.37 4.42 -18.37
C LEU A 31 3.15 3.11 -18.59
N SER A 32 4.05 3.12 -19.57
CA SER A 32 5.05 2.07 -19.75
C SER A 32 6.03 2.04 -18.58
N LYS A 33 6.87 0.99 -18.51
CA LYS A 33 7.92 0.90 -17.49
C LYS A 33 8.86 2.11 -17.55
N ASP A 34 9.31 2.46 -18.75
CA ASP A 34 10.27 3.55 -18.98
C ASP A 34 9.67 4.92 -18.60
N MET A 35 8.40 5.15 -18.95
CA MET A 35 7.70 6.39 -18.55
C MET A 35 7.55 6.48 -17.03
N LYS A 36 7.36 5.36 -16.32
CA LYS A 36 7.32 5.35 -14.85
C LYS A 36 8.68 5.67 -14.26
N GLU A 37 9.75 5.13 -14.82
CA GLU A 37 11.11 5.44 -14.38
C GLU A 37 11.42 6.93 -14.57
N GLN A 38 11.08 7.51 -15.72
CA GLN A 38 11.22 8.94 -15.97
C GLN A 38 10.38 9.81 -15.00
N CYS A 39 9.12 9.41 -14.73
CA CYS A 39 8.29 10.09 -13.73
C CYS A 39 8.95 10.08 -12.34
N VAL A 40 9.55 8.95 -11.95
CA VAL A 40 10.24 8.82 -10.66
C VAL A 40 11.46 9.73 -10.59
N GLU A 41 12.25 9.83 -11.66
CA GLU A 41 13.42 10.72 -11.71
C GLU A 41 13.04 12.20 -11.59
N ILE A 42 11.98 12.62 -12.29
CA ILE A 42 11.46 14.00 -12.18
C ILE A 42 10.97 14.29 -10.75
N LEU A 43 10.29 13.34 -10.11
CA LEU A 43 9.83 13.50 -8.73
C LEU A 43 11.00 13.57 -7.74
N VAL A 44 12.03 12.75 -7.91
CA VAL A 44 13.26 12.78 -7.10
C VAL A 44 13.93 14.15 -7.21
N ALA A 45 14.13 14.65 -8.42
CA ALA A 45 14.69 15.99 -8.63
C ALA A 45 13.83 17.10 -7.99
N GLY A 46 12.49 16.97 -8.05
CA GLY A 46 11.56 17.90 -7.40
C GLY A 46 11.63 17.88 -5.87
N PHE A 47 11.97 16.74 -5.26
CA PHE A 47 12.24 16.66 -3.82
C PHE A 47 13.61 17.26 -3.46
N GLU A 48 14.65 16.97 -4.22
CA GLU A 48 16.01 17.49 -4.01
C GLU A 48 16.07 19.02 -4.16
N ASN A 49 15.31 19.57 -5.12
CA ASN A 49 15.21 21.01 -5.34
C ASN A 49 14.26 21.73 -4.36
N GLY A 50 13.60 21.00 -3.45
CA GLY A 50 12.64 21.58 -2.50
C GLY A 50 11.33 22.08 -3.14
N GLU A 51 11.03 21.67 -4.38
CA GLU A 51 9.79 22.04 -5.07
C GLU A 51 8.57 21.27 -4.52
N ILE A 52 8.81 20.05 -4.05
CA ILE A 52 7.82 19.12 -3.49
C ILE A 52 8.10 18.93 -2.00
N GLU A 53 7.04 18.99 -1.20
CA GLU A 53 7.14 18.77 0.24
C GLU A 53 7.49 17.32 0.59
N LEU A 54 8.63 17.13 1.26
CA LEU A 54 9.01 15.88 1.89
C LEU A 54 8.47 15.87 3.34
N LYS A 55 7.65 14.88 3.68
CA LYS A 55 7.03 14.80 5.02
C LYS A 55 7.95 14.25 6.10
N SER A 56 9.03 13.57 5.70
CA SER A 56 10.00 12.92 6.58
C SER A 56 11.26 12.63 5.80
N ASP A 57 12.42 12.61 6.45
CA ASP A 57 13.65 12.15 5.82
C ASP A 57 13.46 10.72 5.30
N GLN A 58 13.80 10.51 4.03
CA GLN A 58 13.68 9.21 3.36
C GLN A 58 15.08 8.75 2.98
N GLU A 59 15.54 7.64 3.57
CA GLU A 59 16.83 7.03 3.24
C GLU A 59 16.92 6.60 1.77
N ASN A 60 15.78 6.31 1.12
CA ASN A 60 15.71 5.94 -0.28
C ASN A 60 14.62 6.73 -1.02
N LEU A 61 14.99 7.93 -1.48
CA LEU A 61 14.08 8.86 -2.17
C LEU A 61 13.49 8.27 -3.46
N LYS A 62 14.26 7.47 -4.21
CA LYS A 62 13.81 6.83 -5.45
C LYS A 62 12.72 5.79 -5.19
N SER A 63 12.91 4.94 -4.18
CA SER A 63 11.90 3.96 -3.76
C SER A 63 10.64 4.66 -3.24
N TYR A 64 10.81 5.71 -2.43
CA TYR A 64 9.70 6.52 -1.94
C TYR A 64 8.91 7.17 -3.09
N ALA A 65 9.58 7.81 -4.05
CA ALA A 65 8.96 8.42 -5.22
C ALA A 65 8.23 7.39 -6.10
N GLY A 66 8.78 6.19 -6.28
CA GLY A 66 8.11 5.08 -6.97
C GLY A 66 6.84 4.60 -6.27
N GLY A 67 6.89 4.49 -4.93
CA GLY A 67 5.72 4.20 -4.10
C GLY A 67 4.66 5.30 -4.19
N LEU A 68 5.10 6.56 -4.15
CA LEU A 68 4.25 7.75 -4.26
C LEU A 68 3.50 7.79 -5.60
N LEU A 69 4.22 7.63 -6.71
CA LEU A 69 3.65 7.56 -8.06
C LEU A 69 2.59 6.44 -8.14
N SER A 70 2.95 5.23 -7.73
CA SER A 70 2.05 4.07 -7.77
C SER A 70 0.81 4.26 -6.90
N ASN A 71 0.95 4.92 -5.76
CA ASN A 71 -0.16 5.23 -4.87
C ASN A 71 -1.14 6.22 -5.50
N TRP A 72 -0.64 7.31 -6.10
CA TRP A 72 -1.48 8.33 -6.72
C TRP A 72 -2.10 7.89 -8.04
N LEU A 73 -1.44 7.04 -8.84
CA LEU A 73 -2.04 6.40 -10.01
C LEU A 73 -3.29 5.55 -9.66
N ARG A 74 -3.39 5.06 -8.43
CA ARG A 74 -4.58 4.32 -7.96
C ARG A 74 -5.63 5.25 -7.34
N LYS A 75 -5.20 6.28 -6.62
CA LYS A 75 -6.07 7.12 -5.77
C LYS A 75 -6.59 8.38 -6.45
N ASP A 76 -5.85 8.97 -7.38
CA ASP A 76 -6.26 10.21 -8.05
C ASP A 76 -7.24 9.88 -9.19
N LYS A 77 -8.46 10.40 -9.08
CA LYS A 77 -9.52 10.25 -10.10
C LYS A 77 -9.08 10.70 -11.49
N ARG A 78 -8.18 11.68 -11.56
CA ARG A 78 -7.63 12.19 -12.83
C ARG A 78 -6.67 11.21 -13.51
N LEU A 79 -6.13 10.25 -12.75
CA LEU A 79 -5.11 9.29 -13.22
C LEU A 79 -5.62 7.85 -13.30
N ASN A 80 -6.77 7.56 -12.69
CA ASN A 80 -7.29 6.21 -12.55
C ASN A 80 -8.56 5.97 -13.39
N GLY A 81 -8.83 6.81 -14.40
CA GLY A 81 -10.05 6.73 -15.21
C GLY A 81 -11.31 7.07 -14.43
N ASN A 82 -11.24 8.08 -13.55
CA ASN A 82 -12.36 8.55 -12.71
C ASN A 82 -13.00 7.49 -11.81
N THR A 83 -12.26 6.43 -11.49
CA THR A 83 -12.74 5.34 -10.64
C THR A 83 -12.56 5.70 -9.16
N LYS A 84 -13.54 5.39 -8.31
CA LYS A 84 -13.39 5.54 -6.86
C LYS A 84 -12.39 4.50 -6.36
N TYR A 85 -11.30 4.94 -5.73
CA TYR A 85 -10.37 4.02 -5.09
C TYR A 85 -11.03 3.37 -3.87
N GLU A 86 -11.29 2.06 -3.94
CA GLU A 86 -11.72 1.28 -2.80
C GLU A 86 -10.49 0.53 -2.23
N PRO A 87 -10.05 0.84 -1.01
CA PRO A 87 -8.99 0.08 -0.38
C PRO A 87 -9.45 -1.38 -0.24
N ALA A 88 -8.56 -2.32 -0.55
CA ALA A 88 -8.83 -3.73 -0.31
C ALA A 88 -9.27 -3.94 1.15
N ASN A 89 -10.23 -4.84 1.38
CA ASN A 89 -10.79 -5.11 2.70
C ASN A 89 -9.68 -5.22 3.76
N PRO A 90 -9.75 -4.44 4.85
CA PRO A 90 -8.80 -4.54 5.95
C PRO A 90 -8.74 -5.99 6.42
N GLY A 91 -7.59 -6.65 6.26
CA GLY A 91 -7.42 -8.08 6.55
C GLY A 91 -7.13 -8.97 5.34
N SER A 92 -7.47 -8.55 4.12
CA SER A 92 -7.12 -9.29 2.88
C SER A 92 -5.60 -9.46 2.71
N ARG A 93 -4.82 -8.52 3.24
CA ARG A 93 -3.36 -8.57 3.26
C ARG A 93 -2.78 -9.40 4.41
N THR A 94 -3.58 -9.75 5.41
CA THR A 94 -3.15 -10.60 6.53
C THR A 94 -2.91 -12.02 6.02
N GLY A 95 -1.80 -12.63 6.44
CA GLY A 95 -1.40 -13.96 5.97
C GLY A 95 -0.82 -14.00 4.56
N GLN A 96 -0.63 -12.87 3.86
CA GLN A 96 -0.06 -12.90 2.50
C GLN A 96 1.38 -13.43 2.43
N SER A 97 2.12 -13.44 3.54
CA SER A 97 3.45 -14.04 3.63
C SER A 97 3.43 -15.50 4.08
N ASP A 98 2.30 -16.01 4.58
CA ASP A 98 2.14 -17.39 5.05
C ASP A 98 1.82 -18.31 3.86
N ASP A 99 2.67 -19.31 3.63
CA ASP A 99 2.56 -20.17 2.46
C ASP A 99 1.32 -21.07 2.48
N ALA A 100 0.82 -21.44 3.67
CA ALA A 100 -0.42 -22.21 3.79
C ALA A 100 -1.63 -21.36 3.37
N VAL A 101 -1.71 -20.11 3.83
CA VAL A 101 -2.76 -19.16 3.40
C VAL A 101 -2.70 -18.89 1.89
N LYS A 102 -1.50 -18.77 1.31
CA LYS A 102 -1.35 -18.61 -0.15
C LYS A 102 -1.89 -19.83 -0.91
N ASN A 103 -1.48 -21.03 -0.53
CA ASN A 103 -1.88 -22.27 -1.20
C ASN A 103 -3.38 -22.50 -1.09
N MET A 104 -3.98 -22.24 0.08
CA MET A 104 -5.43 -22.32 0.26
C MET A 104 -6.17 -21.29 -0.60
N ARG A 105 -5.66 -20.06 -0.74
CA ARG A 105 -6.27 -19.06 -1.64
C ARG A 105 -6.19 -19.44 -3.11
N ILE A 106 -5.10 -20.11 -3.52
CA ILE A 106 -4.99 -20.67 -4.88
C ILE A 106 -6.03 -21.77 -5.07
N LEU A 107 -6.14 -22.69 -4.12
CA LEU A 107 -7.13 -23.78 -4.15
C LEU A 107 -8.56 -23.24 -4.23
N LEU A 108 -8.90 -22.23 -3.42
CA LEU A 108 -10.20 -21.56 -3.42
C LEU A 108 -10.60 -21.06 -4.82
N GLY A 109 -9.63 -20.50 -5.57
CA GLY A 109 -9.85 -20.02 -6.93
C GLY A 109 -10.09 -21.12 -7.98
N THR A 110 -9.86 -22.39 -7.64
CA THR A 110 -10.15 -23.55 -8.50
C THR A 110 -11.50 -24.20 -8.19
N LEU A 111 -12.14 -23.81 -7.08
CA LEU A 111 -13.39 -24.39 -6.61
C LEU A 111 -14.59 -23.51 -7.04
N PRO A 112 -15.75 -24.12 -7.36
CA PRO A 112 -16.94 -23.34 -7.66
C PRO A 112 -17.42 -22.60 -6.40
N GLU A 113 -17.68 -21.30 -6.55
CA GLU A 113 -18.12 -20.44 -5.46
C GLU A 113 -19.41 -20.99 -4.82
N GLY A 114 -19.40 -21.09 -3.49
CA GLY A 114 -20.52 -21.63 -2.71
C GLY A 114 -20.62 -23.16 -2.65
N SER A 115 -19.67 -23.91 -3.24
CA SER A 115 -19.59 -25.36 -3.01
C SER A 115 -19.21 -25.68 -1.56
N GLU A 116 -19.45 -26.91 -1.14
CA GLU A 116 -19.08 -27.35 0.22
C GLU A 116 -17.56 -27.24 0.43
N GLU A 117 -16.77 -27.67 -0.55
CA GLU A 117 -15.32 -27.58 -0.56
C GLU A 117 -14.84 -26.12 -0.55
N TYR A 118 -15.51 -25.23 -1.28
CA TYR A 118 -15.22 -23.79 -1.26
C TYR A 118 -15.36 -23.24 0.16
N ASN A 119 -16.50 -23.51 0.79
CA ASN A 119 -16.80 -23.00 2.14
C ASN A 119 -15.84 -23.57 3.19
N GLN A 120 -15.42 -24.84 3.04
CA GLN A 120 -14.42 -25.45 3.93
C GLN A 120 -13.04 -24.79 3.79
N VAL A 121 -12.59 -24.53 2.57
CA VAL A 121 -11.31 -23.86 2.31
C VAL A 121 -11.35 -22.40 2.78
N GLU A 122 -12.48 -21.72 2.60
CA GLU A 122 -12.69 -20.36 3.10
C GLU A 122 -12.59 -20.31 4.64
N ALA A 123 -13.31 -21.19 5.34
CA ALA A 123 -13.26 -21.29 6.80
C ALA A 123 -11.84 -21.61 7.32
N ALA A 124 -11.10 -22.48 6.62
CA ALA A 124 -9.71 -22.80 6.95
C ALA A 124 -8.77 -21.59 6.80
N ILE A 125 -8.96 -20.78 5.74
CA ILE A 125 -8.22 -19.53 5.54
C ILE A 125 -8.52 -18.55 6.67
N GLU A 126 -9.79 -18.37 7.03
CA GLU A 126 -10.19 -17.46 8.10
C GLU A 126 -9.57 -17.86 9.45
N SER A 127 -9.64 -19.16 9.79
CA SER A 127 -9.02 -19.69 11.01
C SER A 127 -7.52 -19.40 11.05
N ARG A 128 -6.80 -19.71 9.97
CA ARG A 128 -5.34 -19.48 9.93
C ARG A 128 -4.98 -18.00 9.98
N VAL A 129 -5.76 -17.14 9.32
CA VAL A 129 -5.56 -15.68 9.38
C VAL A 129 -5.80 -15.15 10.80
N ALA A 130 -6.79 -15.69 11.52
CA ALA A 130 -7.05 -15.34 12.92
C ALA A 130 -5.89 -15.77 13.84
N GLU A 131 -5.32 -16.96 13.64
CA GLU A 131 -4.12 -17.42 14.34
C GLU A 131 -2.93 -16.49 14.12
N ILE A 132 -2.61 -16.19 12.86
CA ILE A 132 -1.50 -15.28 12.50
C ILE A 132 -1.68 -13.91 13.16
N LYS A 133 -2.92 -13.42 13.21
CA LYS A 133 -3.23 -12.15 13.88
C LYS A 133 -2.97 -12.25 15.38
N ALA A 134 -3.36 -13.35 16.03
CA ALA A 134 -3.11 -13.59 17.45
C ALA A 134 -1.60 -13.75 17.75
N GLU A 135 -0.86 -14.47 16.92
CA GLU A 135 0.60 -14.60 17.04
C GLU A 135 1.31 -13.25 16.92
N ARG A 136 0.91 -12.42 15.95
CA ARG A 136 1.45 -11.06 15.81
C ARG A 136 1.09 -10.18 17.00
N ALA A 137 -0.12 -10.31 17.55
CA ALA A 137 -0.51 -9.58 18.76
C ALA A 137 0.35 -10.01 19.97
N LYS A 138 0.63 -11.31 20.12
CA LYS A 138 1.54 -11.82 21.16
C LYS A 138 2.98 -11.35 20.95
N ALA A 139 3.48 -11.37 19.72
CA ALA A 139 4.85 -10.95 19.40
C ALA A 139 5.05 -9.42 19.54
N SER A 140 3.99 -8.63 19.37
CA SER A 140 4.02 -7.16 19.55
C SER A 140 3.82 -6.72 21.00
N ALA A 141 3.41 -7.62 21.90
CA ALA A 141 3.43 -7.39 23.33
C ALA A 141 4.89 -7.38 23.84
N LYS A 142 5.59 -6.27 23.64
CA LYS A 142 6.87 -6.04 24.32
C LYS A 142 6.60 -5.98 25.83
N PRO A 143 7.39 -6.70 26.66
CA PRO A 143 7.29 -6.54 28.10
C PRO A 143 7.59 -5.09 28.46
N ILE A 144 6.62 -4.44 29.09
CA ILE A 144 6.77 -3.08 29.60
C ILE A 144 7.51 -3.22 30.94
N ASP A 145 8.73 -2.69 31.01
CA ASP A 145 9.47 -2.63 32.27
C ASP A 145 8.83 -1.55 33.17
N PRO A 146 8.29 -1.92 34.35
CA PRO A 146 7.62 -1.00 35.27
C PRO A 146 8.51 0.15 35.76
N SER A 147 9.84 -0.01 35.72
CA SER A 147 10.79 0.99 36.19
C SER A 147 10.86 2.25 35.30
N PHE A 148 10.40 2.16 34.04
CA PHE A 148 10.35 3.30 33.11
C PHE A 148 9.03 4.08 33.18
N ILE A 149 8.11 3.69 34.08
CA ILE A 149 6.79 4.28 34.16
C ILE A 149 6.72 5.22 35.38
N PRO A 150 6.38 6.51 35.18
CA PRO A 150 6.14 7.44 36.27
C PRO A 150 5.15 6.87 37.30
N ALA A 151 5.40 7.12 38.58
CA ALA A 151 4.63 6.54 39.69
C ALA A 151 3.11 6.69 39.53
N GLU A 152 2.66 7.80 38.96
CA GLU A 152 1.25 8.11 38.70
C GLU A 152 0.56 7.14 37.74
N LEU A 153 1.29 6.49 36.82
CA LEU A 153 0.74 5.64 35.76
C LEU A 153 0.90 4.14 36.04
N GLN A 154 1.57 3.76 37.13
CA GLN A 154 1.85 2.35 37.46
C GLN A 154 0.57 1.54 37.75
N HIS A 155 -0.50 2.20 38.22
CA HIS A 155 -1.79 1.57 38.51
C HIS A 155 -2.53 1.04 37.26
N LEU A 156 -2.12 1.43 36.04
CA LEU A 156 -2.77 1.03 34.80
C LEU A 156 -2.28 -0.33 34.25
N ILE A 157 -1.20 -0.88 34.81
CA ILE A 157 -0.54 -2.11 34.33
C ILE A 157 -0.73 -3.28 35.28
N THR A 158 -1.13 -3.01 36.53
CA THR A 158 -1.48 -4.04 37.51
C THR A 158 -2.94 -4.46 37.33
N LYS A 159 -3.15 -5.61 36.68
CA LYS A 159 -4.38 -6.39 36.76
C LYS A 159 -4.06 -7.77 37.31
#